data_AF-A0A847HJ01-F1
#
_entry.id   AF-A0A847HJ01-F1
#
_cell.length_a   1.000
_cell.length_b   1.000
_cell.length_c   1.000
_cell.angle_alpha   90.00
_cell.angle_beta   90.00
_cell.angle_gamma   90.00
#
_symmetry.space_group_name_H-M   'P 1'
#
loop_
_entity.id
_entity.type
_entity.pdbx_description
1 polymer ?
#
loop_
_entity_poly.entity_id
_entity_poly.type
_entity_poly.pdbx_seq_one_letter_code
_entity_poly.pdbx_strand_id
1 'polypeptide(L)'
;MYKKISGLFIMVLVLVALFATADRAMADTEFDFYYQRIEKVVQINNPEPKGWWEKTKAFVKSGVNAVKRTWENAVTRNYNLGEGSKRWYSGEDHNIAYDVKRVKVKSEAHLLELMGVKDEAELTDGQKALLAVYRHSTSDNIKDRMKYSYRNKINVILSDTTGFDDPGKYPHVTRDFWPYSSGATIQMSSGRYNWPGSESSARSTFVHEFAHSFDRTIKEFIKPYGKDGSHFANELTKPRTAFVEGWAEFNEMLDSADKVRQMNNTVDLIKIEDKKKAGEYTNVEPDTLTGKQLLSVEGINAIILHRIATEVKGGKDKVFKAFTSTGWKLFRDLSTITKQLCRQNPDDIAAIARIIDERTLGKLSDKEFMQYIGSSAAAREFLKNRKKAVEEAVEASAGTVEATGKPLDIEVKTDGASPFGVK
;
A
#
# COMPACT_ATOMS: atom_id res chain seq x y z
N MET A 1 -8.33 45.37 -11.45
CA MET A 1 -8.91 44.73 -10.25
C MET A 1 -9.67 43.43 -10.53
N TYR A 2 -10.39 43.29 -11.66
CA TYR A 2 -11.21 42.09 -11.95
C TYR A 2 -10.48 40.74 -12.06
N LYS A 3 -9.21 40.69 -12.51
CA LYS A 3 -8.45 39.43 -12.63
C LYS A 3 -7.98 38.81 -11.30
N LYS A 4 -7.90 39.58 -10.22
CA LYS A 4 -7.50 39.05 -8.89
C LYS A 4 -8.70 38.50 -8.11
N ILE A 5 -9.91 38.99 -8.40
CA ILE A 5 -11.15 38.55 -7.75
C ILE A 5 -11.57 37.18 -8.30
N SER A 6 -11.38 36.91 -9.60
CA SER A 6 -11.73 35.61 -10.19
C SER A 6 -10.86 34.45 -9.67
N GLY A 7 -9.55 34.67 -9.48
CA GLY A 7 -8.65 33.65 -8.92
C GLY A 7 -8.97 33.32 -7.46
N LEU A 8 -9.28 34.33 -6.64
CA LEU A 8 -9.69 34.13 -5.25
C LEU A 8 -11.05 33.41 -5.17
N PHE A 9 -11.99 33.74 -6.06
CA PHE A 9 -13.31 33.11 -6.10
C PHE A 9 -13.24 31.64 -6.55
N ILE A 10 -12.38 31.31 -7.52
CA ILE A 10 -12.12 29.92 -7.92
C ILE A 10 -11.43 29.14 -6.80
N MET A 11 -10.45 29.74 -6.13
CA MET A 11 -9.77 29.09 -4.99
C MET A 11 -10.73 28.87 -3.81
N VAL A 12 -11.60 29.84 -3.52
CA VAL A 12 -12.67 29.72 -2.51
C VAL A 12 -13.71 28.69 -2.93
N LEU A 13 -14.10 28.60 -4.20
CA LEU A 13 -15.00 27.55 -4.70
C LEU A 13 -14.37 26.16 -4.63
N VAL A 14 -13.07 26.02 -4.91
CA VAL A 14 -12.32 24.76 -4.76
C VAL A 14 -12.20 24.40 -3.28
N LEU A 15 -11.89 25.36 -2.40
CA LEU A 15 -11.86 25.13 -0.95
C LEU A 15 -13.25 24.79 -0.40
N VAL A 16 -14.30 25.52 -0.79
CA VAL A 16 -15.68 25.25 -0.40
C VAL A 16 -16.14 23.90 -0.97
N ALA A 17 -15.77 23.50 -2.18
CA ALA A 17 -16.06 22.14 -2.69
C ALA A 17 -15.27 21.05 -1.92
N LEU A 18 -14.05 21.34 -1.51
CA LEU A 18 -13.22 20.45 -0.69
C LEU A 18 -13.77 20.30 0.75
N PHE A 19 -14.39 21.36 1.31
CA PHE A 19 -14.91 21.41 2.69
C PHE A 19 -16.42 21.16 2.81
N ALA A 20 -17.25 21.45 1.80
CA ALA A 20 -18.70 21.21 1.80
C ALA A 20 -19.07 19.72 1.64
N THR A 21 -18.07 18.85 1.56
CA THR A 21 -18.25 17.38 1.60
C THR A 21 -18.00 16.79 2.99
N ALA A 22 -17.73 17.63 4.00
CA ALA A 22 -17.36 17.16 5.34
C ALA A 22 -18.51 16.52 6.14
N ASP A 23 -19.78 16.77 5.78
CA ASP A 23 -20.96 16.22 6.47
C ASP A 23 -21.96 15.57 5.51
N ARG A 24 -21.49 14.75 4.56
CA ARG A 24 -22.40 13.80 3.90
C ARG A 24 -22.46 12.55 4.75
N ALA A 25 -23.63 12.34 5.38
CA ALA A 25 -24.08 11.05 5.87
C ALA A 25 -23.74 10.00 4.80
N MET A 26 -22.78 9.14 5.12
CA MET A 26 -22.17 8.24 4.16
C MET A 26 -23.22 7.23 3.71
N ALA A 27 -23.60 7.26 2.43
CA ALA A 27 -24.13 6.06 1.82
C ALA A 27 -23.07 4.96 1.96
N ASP A 28 -23.50 3.73 2.23
CA ASP A 28 -22.59 2.59 2.33
C ASP A 28 -21.69 2.56 1.08
N THR A 29 -20.38 2.43 1.30
CA THR A 29 -19.43 2.37 0.19
C THR A 29 -19.72 1.14 -0.65
N GLU A 30 -19.95 1.31 -1.95
CA GLU A 30 -20.22 0.20 -2.86
C GLU A 30 -19.08 -0.03 -3.86
N PHE A 31 -18.93 -1.28 -4.31
CA PHE A 31 -18.04 -1.63 -5.40
C PHE A 31 -18.79 -1.79 -6.73
N ASP A 32 -18.32 -1.09 -7.75
CA ASP A 32 -18.71 -1.34 -9.13
C ASP A 32 -17.64 -2.20 -9.81
N PHE A 33 -17.95 -3.47 -10.03
CA PHE A 33 -17.04 -4.39 -10.70
C PHE A 33 -17.15 -4.30 -12.23
N TYR A 34 -16.00 -4.29 -12.88
CA TYR A 34 -15.86 -4.39 -14.33
C TYR A 34 -14.90 -5.53 -14.64
N TYR A 35 -15.29 -6.42 -15.55
CA TYR A 35 -14.39 -7.39 -16.12
C TYR A 35 -13.81 -6.82 -17.42
N GLN A 36 -12.49 -6.89 -17.56
CA GLN A 36 -11.76 -6.32 -18.67
C GLN A 36 -10.86 -7.37 -19.29
N ARG A 37 -11.11 -7.75 -20.54
CA ARG A 37 -10.27 -8.71 -21.26
C ARG A 37 -9.40 -8.01 -22.30
N ILE A 38 -8.12 -8.36 -22.38
CA ILE A 38 -7.26 -7.95 -23.50
C ILE A 38 -7.71 -8.71 -24.76
N GLU A 39 -8.06 -7.98 -25.81
CA GLU A 39 -8.40 -8.57 -27.13
C GLU A 39 -7.17 -8.67 -28.02
N LYS A 40 -6.29 -7.66 -28.00
CA LYS A 40 -5.02 -7.67 -28.75
C LYS A 40 -4.05 -6.59 -28.27
N VAL A 41 -2.77 -6.83 -28.52
CA VAL A 41 -1.70 -5.81 -28.47
C VAL A 41 -1.62 -5.14 -29.84
N VAL A 42 -1.56 -3.81 -29.86
CA VAL A 42 -1.59 -2.96 -31.06
C VAL A 42 -0.35 -2.10 -31.14
N GLN A 43 0.35 -2.16 -32.27
CA GLN A 43 1.42 -1.22 -32.59
C GLN A 43 0.83 0.16 -32.93
N ILE A 44 1.05 1.15 -32.06
CA ILE A 44 0.49 2.51 -32.23
C ILE A 44 1.49 3.49 -32.84
N ASN A 45 2.79 3.29 -32.65
CA ASN A 45 3.85 4.09 -33.28
C ASN A 45 4.75 3.20 -34.14
N ASN A 46 5.35 3.77 -35.18
CA ASN A 46 6.34 3.06 -35.99
C ASN A 46 7.70 3.17 -35.28
N PRO A 47 8.32 2.07 -34.83
CA PRO A 47 9.61 2.13 -34.13
C PRO A 47 10.74 2.58 -35.06
N GLU A 48 10.63 2.35 -36.38
CA GLU A 48 11.65 2.73 -37.37
C GLU A 48 11.03 3.32 -38.66
N PRO A 49 10.59 4.59 -38.64
CA PRO A 49 10.07 5.24 -39.83
C PRO A 49 11.19 5.50 -40.86
N LYS A 50 11.02 4.98 -42.08
CA LYS A 50 11.97 5.16 -43.20
C LYS A 50 11.55 6.32 -44.10
N GLY A 51 12.46 7.27 -44.32
CA GLY A 51 12.21 8.46 -45.17
C GLY A 51 11.63 9.65 -44.42
N TRP A 52 11.81 10.86 -44.97
CA TRP A 52 11.43 12.11 -44.31
C TRP A 52 9.92 12.25 -44.09
N TRP A 53 9.10 11.87 -45.08
CA TRP A 53 7.65 11.97 -44.98
C TRP A 53 7.05 11.03 -43.90
N GLU A 54 7.54 9.80 -43.83
CA GLU A 54 7.13 8.83 -42.80
C GLU A 54 7.61 9.24 -41.40
N LYS A 55 8.78 9.87 -41.28
CA LYS A 55 9.25 10.47 -40.02
C LYS A 55 8.30 11.57 -39.54
N THR A 56 7.85 12.46 -40.43
CA THR A 56 6.89 13.53 -40.08
C THR A 56 5.54 12.97 -39.65
N LYS A 57 5.00 11.99 -40.38
CA LYS A 57 3.76 11.30 -39.97
C LYS A 57 3.91 10.61 -38.60
N ALA A 58 5.03 9.91 -38.39
CA ALA A 58 5.31 9.24 -37.13
C ALA A 58 5.40 10.23 -35.96
N PHE A 59 6.01 11.40 -36.17
CA PHE A 59 6.09 12.46 -35.17
C PHE A 59 4.70 12.98 -34.78
N VAL A 60 3.86 13.34 -35.75
CA VAL A 60 2.49 13.82 -35.49
C VAL A 60 1.66 12.73 -34.79
N LYS A 61 1.74 11.48 -35.26
CA LYS A 61 1.02 10.35 -34.67
C LYS A 61 1.47 10.08 -33.22
N SER A 62 2.77 10.14 -32.96
CA SER A 62 3.35 9.99 -31.62
C SER A 62 2.86 11.10 -30.68
N GLY A 63 2.83 12.36 -31.15
CA GLY A 63 2.27 13.47 -30.37
C GLY A 63 0.79 13.27 -30.00
N VAL A 64 -0.03 12.85 -30.97
CA VAL A 64 -1.46 12.54 -30.71
C VAL A 64 -1.60 11.37 -29.72
N ASN A 65 -0.81 10.31 -29.88
CA ASN A 65 -0.82 9.16 -28.97
C ASN A 65 -0.37 9.53 -27.56
N ALA A 66 0.60 10.43 -27.42
CA ALA A 66 1.04 10.95 -26.12
C ALA A 66 -0.10 11.68 -25.40
N VAL A 67 -0.84 12.56 -26.10
CA VAL A 67 -2.02 13.24 -25.53
C VAL A 67 -3.10 12.23 -25.12
N LYS A 68 -3.39 11.25 -25.99
CA LYS A 68 -4.38 10.20 -25.70
C LYS A 68 -3.99 9.35 -24.50
N ARG A 69 -2.73 8.94 -24.39
CA ARG A 69 -2.21 8.20 -23.24
C ARG A 69 -2.32 9.02 -21.96
N THR A 70 -1.93 10.29 -21.97
CA THR A 70 -2.05 11.15 -20.79
C THR A 70 -3.50 11.29 -20.35
N TRP A 71 -4.42 11.50 -21.30
CA TRP A 71 -5.86 11.55 -21.00
C TRP A 71 -6.39 10.22 -20.48
N GLU A 72 -5.98 9.10 -21.08
CA GLU A 72 -6.42 7.77 -20.68
C GLU A 72 -5.96 7.44 -19.26
N ASN A 73 -4.65 7.59 -18.99
CA ASN A 73 -4.03 7.38 -17.68
C ASN A 73 -4.62 8.29 -16.60
N ALA A 74 -4.86 9.57 -16.91
CA ALA A 74 -5.31 10.53 -15.90
C ALA A 74 -6.83 10.51 -15.68
N VAL A 75 -7.62 10.19 -16.71
CA VAL A 75 -9.08 10.40 -16.70
C VAL A 75 -9.85 9.11 -16.90
N THR A 76 -9.77 8.49 -18.07
CA THR A 76 -10.70 7.38 -18.41
C THR A 76 -10.40 6.09 -17.67
N ARG A 77 -9.14 5.86 -17.30
CA ARG A 77 -8.75 4.70 -16.47
C ARG A 77 -9.21 4.80 -15.02
N ASN A 78 -9.37 6.02 -14.51
CA ASN A 78 -9.59 6.26 -13.08
C ASN A 78 -11.00 6.74 -12.73
N TYR A 79 -11.67 7.45 -13.65
CA TYR A 79 -12.92 8.17 -13.35
C TYR A 79 -14.04 7.92 -14.35
N ASN A 80 -13.73 7.49 -15.57
CA ASN A 80 -14.74 7.26 -16.61
C ASN A 80 -14.55 5.89 -17.28
N LEU A 81 -14.80 4.83 -16.50
CA LEU A 81 -14.55 3.46 -16.95
C LEU A 81 -15.41 3.08 -18.13
N GLY A 82 -16.73 3.15 -17.99
CA GLY A 82 -17.72 2.81 -19.03
C GLY A 82 -17.57 1.39 -19.62
N GLU A 83 -18.60 0.94 -20.32
CA GLU A 83 -18.55 -0.35 -21.02
C GLU A 83 -18.02 -0.18 -22.46
N GLY A 84 -17.73 -1.30 -23.12
CA GLY A 84 -17.38 -1.39 -24.53
C GLY A 84 -15.91 -1.61 -24.82
N SER A 85 -15.53 -1.46 -26.09
CA SER A 85 -14.14 -1.59 -26.53
C SER A 85 -13.38 -0.31 -26.20
N LYS A 86 -12.26 -0.44 -25.49
CA LYS A 86 -11.39 0.66 -25.07
C LYS A 86 -9.98 0.40 -25.58
N ARG A 87 -9.20 1.47 -25.70
CA ARG A 87 -7.76 1.38 -25.94
C ARG A 87 -7.02 1.83 -24.69
N TRP A 88 -6.16 0.97 -24.18
CA TRP A 88 -5.34 1.15 -23.00
C TRP A 88 -3.90 1.37 -23.43
N TYR A 89 -3.30 2.51 -23.12
CA TYR A 89 -1.96 2.82 -23.57
C TYR A 89 -0.94 2.24 -22.60
N SER A 90 0.11 1.60 -23.14
CA SER A 90 1.21 1.09 -22.32
C SER A 90 1.97 2.25 -21.65
N GLY A 91 2.27 2.06 -20.37
CA GLY A 91 3.16 2.92 -19.60
C GLY A 91 4.62 2.54 -19.82
N GLU A 92 4.90 1.27 -20.09
CA GLU A 92 6.26 0.73 -20.26
C GLU A 92 6.81 0.91 -21.69
N ASP A 93 5.99 0.67 -22.72
CA ASP A 93 6.39 0.82 -24.12
C ASP A 93 5.47 1.80 -24.84
N HIS A 94 6.04 2.96 -25.16
CA HIS A 94 5.36 4.05 -25.83
C HIS A 94 4.91 3.72 -27.27
N ASN A 95 5.32 2.57 -27.81
CA ASN A 95 4.98 2.16 -29.16
C ASN A 95 3.78 1.22 -29.24
N ILE A 96 3.29 0.70 -28.12
CA ILE A 96 2.16 -0.23 -28.08
C ILE A 96 0.97 0.30 -27.26
N ALA A 97 -0.19 -0.29 -27.52
CA ALA A 97 -1.40 -0.17 -26.71
C ALA A 97 -2.15 -1.51 -26.70
N TYR A 98 -3.12 -1.64 -25.82
CA TYR A 98 -3.98 -2.81 -25.69
C TYR A 98 -5.40 -2.43 -26.10
N ASP A 99 -5.97 -3.18 -27.04
CA ASP A 99 -7.41 -3.13 -27.24
C ASP A 99 -8.04 -4.06 -26.21
N VAL A 100 -8.93 -3.51 -25.39
CA VAL A 100 -9.58 -4.22 -24.30
C VAL A 100 -11.09 -4.14 -24.43
N LYS A 101 -11.79 -5.21 -24.05
CA LYS A 101 -13.24 -5.22 -23.89
C LYS A 101 -13.57 -5.11 -22.40
N ARG A 102 -14.32 -4.08 -22.03
CA ARG A 102 -14.76 -3.86 -20.65
C ARG A 102 -16.28 -4.02 -20.54
N VAL A 103 -16.73 -4.81 -19.57
CA VAL A 103 -18.16 -5.07 -19.29
C VAL A 103 -18.39 -4.96 -17.79
N LYS A 104 -19.50 -4.32 -17.39
CA LYS A 104 -19.86 -4.20 -15.98
C LYS A 104 -20.39 -5.55 -15.48
N VAL A 105 -19.82 -6.05 -14.39
CA VAL A 105 -20.24 -7.29 -13.74
C VAL A 105 -21.57 -7.04 -13.01
N LYS A 106 -22.49 -7.99 -13.13
CA LYS A 106 -23.86 -7.88 -12.58
C LYS A 106 -24.14 -8.90 -11.48
N SER A 107 -23.44 -10.02 -11.51
CA SER A 107 -23.52 -11.12 -10.56
C SER A 107 -22.29 -12.00 -10.74
N GLU A 108 -22.07 -12.92 -9.81
CA GLU A 108 -21.03 -13.93 -9.93
C GLU A 108 -21.21 -14.81 -11.18
N ALA A 109 -22.45 -15.25 -11.47
CA ALA A 109 -22.75 -16.03 -12.67
C ALA A 109 -22.41 -15.25 -13.96
N HIS A 110 -22.69 -13.95 -14.00
CA HIS A 110 -22.28 -13.09 -15.12
C HIS A 110 -20.75 -12.96 -15.21
N LEU A 111 -20.02 -12.94 -14.09
CA LEU A 111 -18.56 -12.92 -14.11
C LEU A 111 -17.98 -14.22 -14.72
N LEU A 112 -18.52 -15.38 -14.34
CA LEU A 112 -18.12 -16.68 -14.91
C LEU A 112 -18.40 -16.74 -16.42
N GLU A 113 -19.57 -16.25 -16.85
CA GLU A 113 -19.90 -16.12 -18.28
C GLU A 113 -18.88 -15.23 -19.02
N LEU A 114 -18.50 -14.09 -18.44
CA LEU A 114 -17.52 -13.18 -19.03
C LEU A 114 -16.11 -13.77 -19.08
N MET A 115 -15.75 -14.63 -18.12
CA MET A 115 -14.51 -15.42 -18.12
C MET A 115 -14.50 -16.52 -19.20
N GLY A 116 -15.66 -16.80 -19.80
CA GLY A 116 -15.80 -17.73 -20.92
C GLY A 116 -15.86 -19.21 -20.52
N VAL A 117 -16.18 -19.50 -19.25
CA VAL A 117 -16.28 -20.87 -18.73
C VAL A 117 -17.71 -21.25 -18.38
N LYS A 118 -17.99 -22.55 -18.36
CA LYS A 118 -19.27 -23.08 -17.87
C LYS A 118 -19.25 -23.42 -16.38
N ASP A 119 -18.07 -23.77 -15.88
CA ASP A 119 -17.85 -24.18 -14.50
C ASP A 119 -16.55 -23.57 -13.95
N GLU A 120 -16.49 -23.36 -12.63
CA GLU A 120 -15.33 -22.79 -11.94
C GLU A 120 -14.07 -23.67 -12.09
N ALA A 121 -14.22 -24.98 -12.24
CA ALA A 121 -13.10 -25.90 -12.44
C ALA A 121 -12.32 -25.64 -13.74
N GLU A 122 -12.96 -25.01 -14.74
CA GLU A 122 -12.36 -24.67 -16.04
C GLU A 122 -11.52 -23.37 -15.99
N LEU A 123 -11.63 -22.59 -14.91
CA LEU A 123 -10.90 -21.33 -14.78
C LEU A 123 -9.39 -21.56 -14.66
N THR A 124 -8.62 -20.66 -15.28
CA THR A 124 -7.18 -20.54 -15.00
C THR A 124 -6.96 -20.09 -13.55
N ASP A 125 -5.77 -20.34 -13.00
CA ASP A 125 -5.45 -19.88 -11.64
C ASP A 125 -5.60 -18.35 -11.51
N GLY A 126 -5.18 -17.61 -12.54
CA GLY A 126 -5.37 -16.16 -12.59
C GLY A 126 -6.85 -15.74 -12.57
N GLN A 127 -7.73 -16.46 -13.26
CA GLN A 127 -9.17 -16.17 -13.23
C GLN A 127 -9.82 -16.57 -11.90
N LYS A 128 -9.42 -17.69 -11.29
CA LYS A 128 -9.84 -18.08 -9.94
C LYS A 128 -9.48 -17.01 -8.91
N ALA A 129 -8.29 -16.42 -9.04
CA ALA A 129 -7.86 -15.31 -8.21
C ALA A 129 -8.77 -14.07 -8.36
N LEU A 130 -9.15 -13.69 -9.58
CA LEU A 130 -10.07 -12.57 -9.82
C LEU A 130 -11.48 -12.86 -9.27
N LEU A 131 -11.97 -14.09 -9.41
CA LEU A 131 -13.25 -14.52 -8.83
C LEU A 131 -13.20 -14.47 -7.29
N ALA A 132 -12.09 -14.91 -6.70
CA ALA A 132 -11.88 -14.83 -5.26
C ALA A 132 -11.89 -13.38 -4.73
N VAL A 133 -11.35 -12.43 -5.50
CA VAL A 133 -11.45 -10.99 -5.18
C VAL A 133 -12.91 -10.54 -5.19
N TYR A 134 -13.67 -10.87 -6.25
CA TYR A 134 -15.09 -10.53 -6.34
C TYR A 134 -15.88 -11.06 -5.12
N ARG A 135 -15.71 -12.34 -4.79
CA ARG A 135 -16.35 -12.96 -3.62
C ARG A 135 -15.93 -12.30 -2.31
N HIS A 136 -14.63 -12.07 -2.13
CA HIS A 136 -14.10 -11.49 -0.89
C HIS A 136 -14.60 -10.06 -0.65
N SER A 137 -14.85 -9.30 -1.72
CA SER A 137 -15.40 -7.93 -1.63
C SER A 137 -16.78 -7.85 -0.94
N THR A 138 -17.49 -8.97 -0.85
CA THR A 138 -18.80 -9.08 -0.18
C THR A 138 -18.71 -9.64 1.24
N SER A 139 -17.51 -9.96 1.72
CA SER A 139 -17.28 -10.49 3.07
C SER A 139 -17.57 -9.45 4.14
N ASP A 140 -17.89 -9.93 5.35
CA ASP A 140 -18.22 -9.05 6.48
C ASP A 140 -17.03 -8.19 6.91
N ASN A 141 -15.80 -8.71 6.78
CA ASN A 141 -14.57 -7.96 7.04
C ASN A 141 -14.42 -6.74 6.10
N ILE A 142 -14.84 -6.88 4.84
CA ILE A 142 -14.82 -5.78 3.88
C ILE A 142 -15.95 -4.79 4.18
N LYS A 143 -17.17 -5.28 4.46
CA LYS A 143 -18.31 -4.42 4.84
C LYS A 143 -18.02 -3.61 6.11
N ASP A 144 -17.38 -4.20 7.12
CA ASP A 144 -16.97 -3.49 8.33
C ASP A 144 -15.95 -2.38 8.04
N ARG A 145 -15.16 -2.47 6.96
CA ARG A 145 -14.23 -1.40 6.57
C ARG A 145 -14.87 -0.33 5.68
N MET A 146 -15.93 -0.65 4.95
CA MET A 146 -16.64 0.28 4.05
C MET A 146 -17.14 1.56 4.76
N LYS A 147 -17.49 1.47 6.05
CA LYS A 147 -17.87 2.65 6.87
C LYS A 147 -16.73 3.63 7.14
N TYR A 148 -15.48 3.30 6.80
CA TYR A 148 -14.33 4.17 6.98
C TYR A 148 -13.82 4.78 5.66
N SER A 149 -14.39 4.36 4.53
CA SER A 149 -14.10 4.98 3.23
C SER A 149 -14.79 6.34 3.12
N TYR A 150 -14.08 7.33 2.60
CA TYR A 150 -14.65 8.65 2.30
C TYR A 150 -15.41 8.67 0.96
N ARG A 151 -15.34 7.56 0.20
CA ARG A 151 -15.98 7.40 -1.11
C ARG A 151 -17.21 6.54 -0.95
N ASN A 152 -18.32 6.97 -1.52
CA ASN A 152 -19.53 6.14 -1.62
C ASN A 152 -19.43 5.06 -2.71
N LYS A 153 -18.44 5.17 -3.60
CA LYS A 153 -18.30 4.27 -4.73
C LYS A 153 -16.85 4.10 -5.15
N ILE A 154 -16.45 2.85 -5.33
CA ILE A 154 -15.11 2.46 -5.80
C ILE A 154 -15.30 1.51 -6.97
N ASN A 155 -14.60 1.77 -8.07
CA ASN A 155 -14.61 0.84 -9.19
C ASN A 155 -13.54 -0.23 -9.02
N VAL A 156 -13.83 -1.47 -9.40
CA VAL A 156 -12.85 -2.56 -9.40
C VAL A 156 -12.77 -3.14 -10.80
N ILE A 157 -11.61 -3.02 -11.44
CA ILE A 157 -11.33 -3.61 -12.74
C ILE A 157 -10.63 -4.95 -12.53
N LEU A 158 -11.32 -6.03 -12.87
CA LEU A 158 -10.77 -7.38 -12.96
C LEU A 158 -10.20 -7.56 -14.37
N SER A 159 -8.89 -7.31 -14.54
CA SER A 159 -8.23 -7.40 -15.83
C SER A 159 -7.79 -8.84 -16.11
N ASP A 160 -8.41 -9.45 -17.12
CA ASP A 160 -8.01 -10.76 -17.61
C ASP A 160 -6.98 -10.62 -18.74
N THR A 161 -5.76 -11.07 -18.44
CA THR A 161 -4.63 -11.14 -19.36
C THR A 161 -4.45 -12.51 -19.99
N THR A 162 -5.37 -13.47 -19.76
CA THR A 162 -5.28 -14.83 -20.28
C THR A 162 -4.99 -14.83 -21.79
N GLY A 163 -3.95 -15.56 -22.18
CA GLY A 163 -3.47 -15.61 -23.58
C GLY A 163 -2.40 -14.57 -23.91
N PHE A 164 -2.05 -13.71 -22.95
CA PHE A 164 -0.96 -12.73 -23.04
C PHE A 164 0.09 -12.94 -21.94
N ASP A 165 0.14 -14.16 -21.37
CA ASP A 165 0.94 -14.49 -20.19
C ASP A 165 2.41 -14.83 -20.51
N ASP A 166 2.77 -15.00 -21.78
CA ASP A 166 4.16 -15.25 -22.22
C ASP A 166 5.00 -13.96 -22.14
N PRO A 167 5.95 -13.84 -21.18
CA PRO A 167 6.76 -12.65 -21.02
C PRO A 167 7.78 -12.46 -22.15
N GLY A 168 8.14 -13.51 -22.90
CA GLY A 168 8.99 -13.39 -24.08
C GLY A 168 8.28 -12.71 -25.25
N LYS A 169 6.96 -12.91 -25.35
CA LYS A 169 6.13 -12.32 -26.40
C LYS A 169 5.47 -11.01 -25.98
N TYR A 170 5.10 -10.88 -24.71
CA TYR A 170 4.37 -9.75 -24.15
C TYR A 170 5.03 -9.20 -22.87
N PRO A 171 6.30 -8.76 -22.94
CA PRO A 171 7.11 -8.41 -21.77
C PRO A 171 6.53 -7.28 -20.90
N HIS A 172 5.65 -6.45 -21.46
CA HIS A 172 5.09 -5.27 -20.80
C HIS A 172 3.74 -5.54 -20.09
N VAL A 173 3.02 -6.62 -20.45
CA VAL A 173 1.65 -6.87 -19.97
C VAL A 173 1.60 -6.97 -18.45
N THR A 174 2.51 -7.73 -17.84
CA THR A 174 2.55 -7.92 -16.38
C THR A 174 2.72 -6.59 -15.62
N ARG A 175 3.48 -5.64 -16.17
CA ARG A 175 3.73 -4.34 -15.54
C ARG A 175 2.60 -3.35 -15.82
N ASP A 176 2.11 -3.27 -17.05
CA ASP A 176 1.03 -2.34 -17.43
C ASP A 176 -0.31 -2.69 -16.77
N PHE A 177 -0.52 -3.97 -16.48
CA PHE A 177 -1.68 -4.48 -15.76
C PHE A 177 -1.36 -4.83 -14.30
N TRP A 178 -0.27 -4.32 -13.72
CA TRP A 178 0.04 -4.55 -12.30
C TRP A 178 -1.12 -4.07 -11.41
N PRO A 179 -1.44 -4.78 -10.31
CA PRO A 179 -2.45 -4.32 -9.37
C PRO A 179 -2.12 -2.93 -8.81
N TYR A 180 -3.12 -2.06 -8.72
CA TYR A 180 -2.94 -0.73 -8.14
C TYR A 180 -4.28 -0.11 -7.72
N SER A 181 -4.20 0.94 -6.91
CA SER A 181 -5.32 1.80 -6.55
C SER A 181 -5.03 3.27 -6.87
N SER A 182 -5.98 3.93 -7.54
CA SER A 182 -6.04 5.39 -7.60
C SER A 182 -6.90 6.00 -6.48
N GLY A 183 -7.34 5.16 -5.54
CA GLY A 183 -8.33 5.47 -4.52
C GLY A 183 -9.77 5.42 -5.03
N ALA A 184 -10.04 5.86 -6.27
CA ALA A 184 -11.37 5.77 -6.89
C ALA A 184 -11.56 4.49 -7.73
N THR A 185 -10.46 3.92 -8.21
CA THR A 185 -10.44 2.69 -9.00
C THR A 185 -9.34 1.77 -8.50
N ILE A 186 -9.66 0.50 -8.35
CA ILE A 186 -8.74 -0.60 -8.07
C ILE A 186 -8.61 -1.43 -9.34
N GLN A 187 -7.39 -1.81 -9.70
CA GLN A 187 -7.13 -2.80 -10.73
C GLN A 187 -6.56 -4.06 -10.11
N MET A 188 -7.07 -5.20 -10.56
CA MET A 188 -6.51 -6.53 -10.33
C MET A 188 -6.19 -7.17 -11.67
N SER A 189 -5.23 -8.09 -11.73
CA SER A 189 -4.80 -8.74 -12.97
C SER A 189 -4.64 -10.24 -12.81
N SER A 190 -5.23 -11.02 -13.72
CA SER A 190 -5.13 -12.49 -13.70
C SER A 190 -3.68 -12.95 -13.89
N GLY A 191 -2.92 -12.32 -14.80
CA GLY A 191 -1.52 -12.67 -15.06
C GLY A 191 -0.61 -12.48 -13.84
N ARG A 192 -0.93 -11.53 -12.96
CA ARG A 192 -0.21 -11.36 -11.68
C ARG A 192 -0.46 -12.48 -10.69
N TYR A 193 -1.49 -13.33 -10.88
CA TYR A 193 -1.88 -14.40 -9.97
C TYR A 193 -1.99 -15.76 -10.66
N ASN A 194 -1.31 -15.95 -11.80
CA ASN A 194 -1.43 -17.19 -12.58
C ASN A 194 -0.51 -18.31 -12.05
N TRP A 195 -0.78 -18.80 -10.83
CA TRP A 195 -0.17 -20.00 -10.25
C TRP A 195 -1.12 -20.66 -9.23
N PRO A 196 -0.96 -21.96 -8.95
CA PRO A 196 -1.87 -22.67 -8.06
C PRO A 196 -1.93 -22.07 -6.64
N GLY A 197 -3.15 -21.85 -6.13
CA GLY A 197 -3.38 -21.35 -4.77
C GLY A 197 -3.18 -19.84 -4.59
N SER A 198 -3.12 -19.06 -5.67
CA SER A 198 -2.90 -17.61 -5.65
C SER A 198 -4.07 -16.78 -5.10
N GLU A 199 -5.22 -17.38 -4.85
CA GLU A 199 -6.44 -16.69 -4.43
C GLU A 199 -6.27 -15.95 -3.10
N SER A 200 -5.48 -16.51 -2.16
CA SER A 200 -5.16 -15.83 -0.89
C SER A 200 -4.35 -14.55 -1.11
N SER A 201 -3.35 -14.61 -1.98
CA SER A 201 -2.53 -13.46 -2.38
C SER A 201 -3.38 -12.39 -3.07
N ALA A 202 -4.30 -12.78 -3.96
CA ALA A 202 -5.18 -11.84 -4.64
C ALA A 202 -6.16 -11.14 -3.68
N ARG A 203 -6.73 -11.88 -2.71
CA ARG A 203 -7.54 -11.28 -1.63
C ARG A 203 -6.72 -10.28 -0.79
N SER A 204 -5.50 -10.65 -0.42
CA SER A 204 -4.58 -9.78 0.33
C SER A 204 -4.29 -8.49 -0.43
N THR A 205 -3.90 -8.58 -1.70
CA THR A 205 -3.67 -7.38 -2.53
C THR A 205 -4.95 -6.57 -2.72
N PHE A 206 -6.12 -7.20 -2.88
CA PHE A 206 -7.37 -6.43 -2.94
C PHE A 206 -7.63 -5.62 -1.67
N VAL A 207 -7.40 -6.19 -0.48
CA VAL A 207 -7.52 -5.48 0.80
C VAL A 207 -6.53 -4.32 0.87
N HIS A 208 -5.29 -4.52 0.43
CA HIS A 208 -4.27 -3.49 0.32
C HIS A 208 -4.75 -2.31 -0.54
N GLU A 209 -5.17 -2.60 -1.77
CA GLU A 209 -5.61 -1.57 -2.72
C GLU A 209 -6.92 -0.88 -2.28
N PHE A 210 -7.79 -1.62 -1.59
CA PHE A 210 -8.98 -1.06 -0.97
C PHE A 210 -8.63 -0.13 0.19
N ALA A 211 -7.62 -0.42 1.00
CA ALA A 211 -7.21 0.45 2.09
C ALA A 211 -6.70 1.81 1.60
N HIS A 212 -6.07 1.87 0.42
CA HIS A 212 -5.71 3.12 -0.26
C HIS A 212 -6.94 3.98 -0.63
N SER A 213 -8.11 3.37 -0.80
CA SER A 213 -9.36 4.09 -1.05
C SER A 213 -9.91 4.83 0.18
N PHE A 214 -9.44 4.51 1.39
CA PHE A 214 -9.86 5.20 2.61
C PHE A 214 -9.21 6.58 2.73
N ASP A 215 -8.13 6.82 1.99
CA ASP A 215 -7.30 7.99 2.19
C ASP A 215 -7.55 9.10 1.14
N ARG A 216 -7.75 10.33 1.64
CA ARG A 216 -7.76 11.57 0.83
C ARG A 216 -6.36 12.18 0.69
N THR A 217 -5.34 11.55 1.28
CA THR A 217 -3.97 12.04 1.25
C THR A 217 -3.42 12.03 -0.17
N ILE A 218 -2.74 13.13 -0.51
CA ILE A 218 -2.02 13.26 -1.76
C ILE A 218 -0.65 12.57 -1.63
N LYS A 219 -0.35 11.49 -2.35
CA LYS A 219 1.01 10.90 -2.34
C LYS A 219 2.07 11.99 -2.55
N GLU A 220 3.25 11.86 -1.93
CA GLU A 220 4.27 12.90 -2.04
C GLU A 220 4.58 13.24 -3.51
N PHE A 221 4.52 14.53 -3.86
CA PHE A 221 4.58 14.99 -5.25
C PHE A 221 5.92 14.76 -5.94
N ILE A 222 7.01 14.52 -5.18
CA ILE A 222 8.36 14.35 -5.71
C ILE A 222 8.94 13.06 -5.15
N LYS A 223 9.01 12.02 -5.98
CA LYS A 223 9.62 10.71 -5.65
C LYS A 223 9.13 10.19 -4.30
N PRO A 224 7.86 9.75 -4.21
CA PRO A 224 7.32 9.20 -2.97
C PRO A 224 8.10 7.94 -2.55
N TYR A 225 8.53 7.16 -3.53
CA TYR A 225 9.34 5.97 -3.37
C TYR A 225 10.82 6.25 -3.67
N GLY A 226 11.65 5.19 -3.64
CA GLY A 226 13.04 5.21 -4.09
C GLY A 226 13.22 5.77 -5.50
N LYS A 227 14.47 5.94 -5.93
CA LYS A 227 14.83 6.44 -7.27
C LYS A 227 14.32 5.55 -8.39
N ASP A 228 14.23 4.25 -8.16
CA ASP A 228 13.68 3.29 -9.10
C ASP A 228 12.14 3.38 -9.23
N GLY A 229 11.49 4.05 -8.28
CA GLY A 229 10.03 4.19 -8.23
C GLY A 229 9.30 2.98 -7.68
N SER A 230 10.01 1.97 -7.17
CA SER A 230 9.45 0.79 -6.49
C SER A 230 9.47 0.99 -4.98
N HIS A 231 8.75 0.13 -4.25
CA HIS A 231 8.84 0.07 -2.80
C HIS A 231 8.78 -1.35 -2.28
N PHE A 232 9.40 -1.56 -1.12
CA PHE A 232 9.29 -2.79 -0.34
C PHE A 232 8.78 -2.48 1.06
N ALA A 233 8.05 -3.42 1.65
CA ALA A 233 7.53 -3.27 3.01
C ALA A 233 8.62 -3.00 4.06
N ASN A 234 9.85 -3.46 3.83
CA ASN A 234 11.02 -3.20 4.68
C ASN A 234 11.98 -2.14 4.13
N GLU A 235 11.56 -1.32 3.17
CA GLU A 235 12.38 -0.24 2.65
C GLU A 235 12.31 1.01 3.52
N LEU A 236 13.47 1.61 3.78
CA LEU A 236 13.56 2.95 4.33
C LEU A 236 13.14 3.96 3.25
N THR A 237 11.89 4.39 3.29
CA THR A 237 11.34 5.41 2.39
C THR A 237 11.16 6.72 3.14
N LYS A 238 10.21 7.56 2.72
CA LYS A 238 9.86 8.79 3.40
C LYS A 238 8.69 8.56 4.36
N PRO A 239 8.58 9.31 5.47
CA PRO A 239 7.59 9.06 6.52
C PRO A 239 6.14 8.93 6.02
N ARG A 240 5.78 9.72 5.00
CA ARG A 240 4.43 9.68 4.46
C ARG A 240 4.18 8.46 3.60
N THR A 241 5.10 8.13 2.70
CA THR A 241 5.03 6.93 1.87
C THR A 241 4.97 5.69 2.76
N ALA A 242 5.88 5.63 3.74
CA ALA A 242 5.89 4.62 4.78
C ALA A 242 4.54 4.50 5.51
N PHE A 243 3.86 5.62 5.77
CA PHE A 243 2.55 5.60 6.40
C PHE A 243 1.44 5.12 5.46
N VAL A 244 1.41 5.58 4.21
CA VAL A 244 0.36 5.23 3.24
C VAL A 244 0.37 3.73 2.94
N GLU A 245 1.53 3.18 2.63
CA GLU A 245 1.65 1.73 2.39
C GLU A 245 1.55 0.95 3.70
N GLY A 246 2.11 1.46 4.80
CA GLY A 246 1.94 0.86 6.13
C GLY A 246 0.49 0.77 6.59
N TRP A 247 -0.37 1.72 6.19
CA TRP A 247 -1.81 1.68 6.42
C TRP A 247 -2.49 0.55 5.62
N ALA A 248 -2.08 0.35 4.38
CA ALA A 248 -2.61 -0.72 3.54
C ALA A 248 -2.17 -2.10 4.06
N GLU A 249 -0.89 -2.24 4.38
CA GLU A 249 -0.31 -3.44 4.99
C GLU A 249 -0.95 -3.78 6.35
N PHE A 250 -1.22 -2.79 7.19
CA PHE A 250 -1.99 -2.96 8.43
C PHE A 250 -3.38 -3.59 8.17
N ASN A 251 -4.08 -3.13 7.13
CA ASN A 251 -5.41 -3.65 6.80
C ASN A 251 -5.36 -5.10 6.32
N GLU A 252 -4.32 -5.49 5.58
CA GLU A 252 -4.06 -6.89 5.21
C GLU A 252 -3.77 -7.76 6.44
N MET A 253 -2.95 -7.26 7.37
CA MET A 253 -2.62 -7.95 8.61
C MET A 253 -3.85 -8.25 9.47
N LEU A 254 -4.86 -7.38 9.47
CA LEU A 254 -6.13 -7.63 10.18
C LEU A 254 -6.93 -8.83 9.62
N ASP A 255 -6.69 -9.22 8.36
CA ASP A 255 -7.40 -10.34 7.71
C ASP A 255 -6.56 -11.62 7.63
N SER A 256 -5.26 -11.57 7.95
CA SER A 256 -4.35 -12.69 7.73
C SER A 256 -3.23 -12.77 8.77
N ALA A 257 -3.28 -13.81 9.61
CA ALA A 257 -2.19 -14.13 10.53
C ALA A 257 -0.88 -14.48 9.80
N ASP A 258 -0.97 -15.00 8.58
CA ASP A 258 0.20 -15.29 7.75
C ASP A 258 0.87 -13.99 7.30
N LYS A 259 0.08 -12.99 6.93
CA LYS A 259 0.58 -11.64 6.63
C LYS A 259 1.23 -11.00 7.87
N VAL A 260 0.66 -11.20 9.06
CA VAL A 260 1.29 -10.74 10.32
C VAL A 260 2.68 -11.36 10.50
N ARG A 261 2.82 -12.69 10.33
CA ARG A 261 4.12 -13.36 10.45
C ARG A 261 5.10 -12.90 9.37
N GLN A 262 4.64 -12.83 8.12
CA GLN A 262 5.43 -12.34 7.00
C GLN A 262 5.96 -10.93 7.28
N MET A 263 5.12 -10.01 7.74
CA MET A 263 5.50 -8.62 7.98
C MET A 263 6.55 -8.51 9.09
N ASN A 264 6.39 -9.26 10.18
CA ASN A 264 7.37 -9.28 11.26
C ASN A 264 8.74 -9.79 10.77
N ASN A 265 8.77 -10.87 10.00
CA ASN A 265 10.02 -11.39 9.43
C ASN A 265 10.62 -10.45 8.38
N THR A 266 9.77 -9.76 7.61
CA THR A 266 10.23 -8.88 6.51
C THR A 266 11.03 -7.71 7.06
N VAL A 267 10.66 -7.18 8.23
CA VAL A 267 11.34 -6.03 8.85
C VAL A 267 12.53 -6.39 9.74
N ASP A 268 12.94 -7.67 9.78
CA ASP A 268 14.17 -8.08 10.46
C ASP A 268 15.41 -7.45 9.81
N LEU A 269 15.36 -7.20 8.51
CA LEU A 269 16.36 -6.42 7.78
C LEU A 269 15.69 -5.27 7.05
N ILE A 270 16.29 -4.08 7.11
CA ILE A 270 15.79 -2.88 6.44
C ILE A 270 16.57 -2.63 5.15
N LYS A 271 15.84 -2.51 4.04
CA LYS A 271 16.39 -2.13 2.73
C LYS A 271 16.67 -0.64 2.67
N ILE A 272 17.87 -0.28 2.24
CA ILE A 272 18.27 1.09 1.92
C ILE A 272 18.71 1.11 0.46
N GLU A 273 17.99 1.85 -0.37
CA GLU A 273 18.37 2.06 -1.76
C GLU A 273 19.67 2.89 -1.87
N ASP A 274 20.56 2.51 -2.78
CA ASP A 274 21.82 3.19 -3.02
C ASP A 274 21.60 4.64 -3.51
N LYS A 275 22.32 5.56 -2.88
CA LYS A 275 22.21 7.01 -3.16
C LYS A 275 22.72 7.40 -4.54
N LYS A 276 23.37 6.52 -5.29
CA LYS A 276 23.93 6.77 -6.63
C LYS A 276 23.25 5.92 -7.70
N LYS A 277 22.83 4.68 -7.40
CA LYS A 277 22.28 3.74 -8.38
C LYS A 277 20.87 3.26 -8.00
N ALA A 278 19.91 3.52 -8.90
CA ALA A 278 18.51 3.12 -8.70
C ALA A 278 18.36 1.60 -8.75
N GLY A 279 17.55 1.04 -7.84
CA GLY A 279 17.24 -0.40 -7.79
C GLY A 279 18.34 -1.26 -7.18
N GLU A 280 19.41 -0.67 -6.64
CA GLU A 280 20.40 -1.37 -5.82
C GLU A 280 20.13 -1.10 -4.34
N TYR A 281 20.16 -2.16 -3.53
CA TYR A 281 19.78 -2.09 -2.12
C TYR A 281 20.83 -2.72 -1.22
N THR A 282 21.07 -2.08 -0.08
CA THR A 282 21.79 -2.66 1.05
C THR A 282 20.78 -3.02 2.14
N ASN A 283 20.84 -4.25 2.65
CA ASN A 283 20.08 -4.64 3.83
C ASN A 283 20.90 -4.30 5.07
N VAL A 284 20.28 -3.63 6.05
CA VAL A 284 20.90 -3.31 7.33
C VAL A 284 20.03 -3.78 8.49
N GLU A 285 20.66 -4.07 9.61
CA GLU A 285 19.96 -4.38 10.86
C GLU A 285 19.23 -3.12 11.38
N PRO A 286 18.01 -3.25 11.94
CA PRO A 286 17.24 -2.15 12.52
C PRO A 286 17.99 -1.38 13.63
N ASP A 287 18.91 -2.06 14.32
CA ASP A 287 19.76 -1.50 15.36
C ASP A 287 20.80 -0.47 14.84
N THR A 288 21.05 -0.42 13.52
CA THR A 288 21.92 0.58 12.89
C THR A 288 21.19 1.89 12.57
N LEU A 289 19.85 1.90 12.64
CA LEU A 289 19.01 3.02 12.25
C LEU A 289 18.57 3.87 13.44
N THR A 290 18.25 5.14 13.21
CA THR A 290 17.59 6.01 14.21
C THR A 290 16.11 5.66 14.35
N GLY A 291 15.48 6.01 15.49
CA GLY A 291 14.05 5.79 15.69
C GLY A 291 13.17 6.42 14.60
N LYS A 292 13.53 7.60 14.09
CA LYS A 292 12.83 8.26 12.98
C LYS A 292 12.95 7.51 11.65
N GLN A 293 14.11 6.91 11.38
CA GLN A 293 14.30 6.09 10.19
C GLN A 293 13.44 4.83 10.27
N LEU A 294 13.36 4.18 11.44
CA LEU A 294 12.47 3.02 11.63
C LEU A 294 11.00 3.37 11.36
N LEU A 295 10.53 4.53 11.81
CA LEU A 295 9.15 5.01 11.51
C LEU A 295 8.94 5.48 10.07
N SER A 296 9.98 5.45 9.25
CA SER A 296 9.92 5.68 7.80
C SER A 296 10.00 4.37 7.00
N VAL A 297 9.64 3.25 7.63
CA VAL A 297 9.50 1.93 7.01
C VAL A 297 8.04 1.48 7.07
N GLU A 298 7.51 1.03 5.93
CA GLU A 298 6.11 0.65 5.74
C GLU A 298 5.66 -0.42 6.75
N GLY A 299 6.43 -1.51 6.85
CA GLY A 299 6.15 -2.63 7.72
C GLY A 299 6.24 -2.29 9.20
N ILE A 300 7.12 -1.36 9.60
CA ILE A 300 7.17 -0.88 10.99
C ILE A 300 5.89 -0.13 11.34
N ASN A 301 5.41 0.74 10.43
CA ASN A 301 4.16 1.45 10.62
C ASN A 301 2.96 0.49 10.66
N ALA A 302 2.93 -0.51 9.78
CA ALA A 302 1.90 -1.55 9.75
C ALA A 302 1.84 -2.33 11.07
N ILE A 303 3.00 -2.76 11.59
CA ILE A 303 3.10 -3.48 12.86
C ILE A 303 2.62 -2.61 14.02
N ILE A 304 3.03 -1.34 14.09
CA ILE A 304 2.58 -0.43 15.15
C ILE A 304 1.04 -0.31 15.15
N LEU A 305 0.44 -0.05 13.98
CA LEU A 305 -1.02 0.07 13.86
C LEU A 305 -1.74 -1.24 14.18
N HIS A 306 -1.22 -2.38 13.71
CA HIS A 306 -1.78 -3.71 13.99
C HIS A 306 -1.73 -4.04 15.49
N ARG A 307 -0.60 -3.79 16.14
CA ARG A 307 -0.43 -4.02 17.58
C ARG A 307 -1.35 -3.11 18.39
N ILE A 308 -1.49 -1.83 18.02
CA ILE A 308 -2.47 -0.96 18.67
C ILE A 308 -3.89 -1.53 18.48
N ALA A 309 -4.23 -1.97 17.28
CA ALA A 309 -5.56 -2.47 16.99
C ALA A 309 -5.93 -3.74 17.77
N THR A 310 -4.94 -4.56 18.14
CA THR A 310 -5.12 -5.89 18.74
C THR A 310 -4.77 -5.96 20.23
N GLU A 311 -3.78 -5.19 20.71
CA GLU A 311 -3.34 -5.18 22.12
C GLU A 311 -4.07 -4.13 22.98
N VAL A 312 -4.57 -3.04 22.39
CA VAL A 312 -5.34 -2.01 23.11
C VAL A 312 -6.82 -2.38 23.10
N LYS A 313 -7.50 -2.27 24.24
CA LYS A 313 -8.94 -2.57 24.35
C LYS A 313 -9.76 -1.71 23.39
N GLY A 314 -10.47 -2.35 22.46
CA GLY A 314 -11.21 -1.67 21.39
C GLY A 314 -10.31 -0.91 20.40
N GLY A 315 -9.04 -1.32 20.29
CA GLY A 315 -8.00 -0.62 19.55
C GLY A 315 -8.32 -0.44 18.07
N LYS A 316 -8.88 -1.46 17.42
CA LYS A 316 -9.28 -1.39 16.00
C LYS A 316 -10.16 -0.17 15.72
N ASP A 317 -11.30 -0.05 16.40
CA ASP A 317 -12.22 1.08 16.19
C ASP A 317 -11.58 2.42 16.55
N LYS A 318 -10.73 2.46 17.58
CA LYS A 318 -10.00 3.68 17.96
C LYS A 318 -9.03 4.12 16.86
N VAL A 319 -8.28 3.19 16.24
CA VAL A 319 -7.37 3.47 15.12
C VAL A 319 -8.15 4.01 13.92
N PHE A 320 -9.23 3.35 13.50
CA PHE A 320 -10.05 3.82 12.38
C PHE A 320 -10.73 5.17 12.66
N LYS A 321 -11.15 5.42 13.91
CA LYS A 321 -11.69 6.72 14.33
C LYS A 321 -10.64 7.84 14.29
N ALA A 322 -9.40 7.56 14.72
CA ALA A 322 -8.29 8.50 14.60
C ALA A 322 -7.94 8.78 13.12
N PHE A 323 -7.97 7.75 12.28
CA PHE A 323 -7.78 7.88 10.84
C PHE A 323 -8.87 8.75 10.21
N THR A 324 -10.14 8.41 10.35
CA THR A 324 -11.24 9.18 9.72
C THR A 324 -11.31 10.63 10.23
N SER A 325 -11.10 10.87 11.52
CA SER A 325 -11.09 12.23 12.09
C SER A 325 -9.92 13.12 11.65
N THR A 326 -8.91 12.54 11.00
CA THR A 326 -7.81 13.30 10.38
C THR A 326 -7.92 13.38 8.86
N GLY A 327 -8.97 12.84 8.24
CA GLY A 327 -9.12 12.76 6.78
C GLY A 327 -9.14 14.09 6.03
N TRP A 328 -9.36 15.22 6.73
CA TRP A 328 -9.24 16.57 6.17
C TRP A 328 -7.79 17.02 5.97
N LYS A 329 -6.82 16.36 6.62
CA LYS A 329 -5.40 16.68 6.50
C LYS A 329 -4.85 16.07 5.22
N LEU A 330 -4.48 16.94 4.29
CA LEU A 330 -3.85 16.54 3.03
C LEU A 330 -2.41 16.01 3.19
N PHE A 331 -1.83 16.05 4.39
CA PHE A 331 -0.50 15.53 4.71
C PHE A 331 -0.60 14.76 6.03
N ARG A 332 -0.71 13.42 5.94
CA ARG A 332 -0.74 12.53 7.11
C ARG A 332 0.45 11.60 7.08
N ASP A 333 0.88 11.28 8.28
CA ASP A 333 1.92 10.32 8.59
C ASP A 333 1.50 9.58 9.87
N LEU A 334 2.33 8.63 10.32
CA LEU A 334 2.07 7.90 11.55
C LEU A 334 1.87 8.85 12.75
N SER A 335 2.69 9.90 12.86
CA SER A 335 2.62 10.87 13.96
C SER A 335 1.25 11.55 14.04
N THR A 336 0.66 11.87 12.89
CA THR A 336 -0.65 12.50 12.80
C THR A 336 -1.73 11.59 13.37
N ILE A 337 -1.69 10.30 13.06
CA ILE A 337 -2.68 9.32 13.50
C ILE A 337 -2.49 8.99 14.98
N THR A 338 -1.27 8.62 15.39
CA THR A 338 -1.01 8.20 16.78
C THR A 338 -1.24 9.35 17.77
N LYS A 339 -0.93 10.59 17.37
CA LYS A 339 -1.18 11.76 18.22
C LYS A 339 -2.67 12.04 18.37
N GLN A 340 -3.43 11.89 17.29
CA GLN A 340 -4.90 12.02 17.36
C GLN A 340 -5.51 10.89 18.19
N LEU A 341 -5.02 9.66 18.03
CA LEU A 341 -5.42 8.50 18.81
C LEU A 341 -5.20 8.73 20.31
N CYS A 342 -3.99 9.16 20.71
CA CYS A 342 -3.65 9.49 22.09
C CYS A 342 -4.50 10.62 22.66
N ARG A 343 -4.77 11.65 21.85
CA ARG A 343 -5.65 12.77 22.24
C ARG A 343 -7.08 12.30 22.50
N GLN A 344 -7.60 11.36 21.71
CA GLN A 344 -8.95 10.84 21.83
C GLN A 344 -9.09 9.78 22.93
N ASN A 345 -7.97 9.16 23.35
CA ASN A 345 -7.96 8.04 24.29
C ASN A 345 -6.79 8.20 25.29
N PRO A 346 -6.89 9.16 26.24
CA PRO A 346 -5.79 9.48 27.15
C PRO A 346 -5.37 8.29 28.03
N ASP A 347 -6.31 7.42 28.40
CA ASP A 347 -6.06 6.25 29.24
C ASP A 347 -5.22 5.17 28.55
N ASP A 348 -5.20 5.16 27.21
CA ASP A 348 -4.44 4.18 26.42
C ASP A 348 -3.03 4.67 26.07
N ILE A 349 -2.66 5.91 26.43
CA ILE A 349 -1.39 6.54 26.01
C ILE A 349 -0.20 5.67 26.39
N ALA A 350 -0.16 5.11 27.59
CA ALA A 350 0.96 4.28 28.03
C ALA A 350 1.12 3.01 27.16
N ALA A 351 0.01 2.35 26.81
CA ALA A 351 0.03 1.15 25.97
C ALA A 351 0.44 1.48 24.52
N ILE A 352 -0.10 2.56 23.96
CA ILE A 352 0.26 3.04 22.61
C ILE A 352 1.73 3.46 22.56
N ALA A 353 2.19 4.21 23.56
CA ALA A 353 3.57 4.67 23.66
C ALA A 353 4.55 3.50 23.78
N ARG A 354 4.24 2.48 24.60
CA ARG A 354 5.04 1.26 24.69
C ARG A 354 5.22 0.57 23.33
N ILE A 355 4.15 0.40 22.56
CA ILE A 355 4.21 -0.22 21.22
C ILE A 355 5.14 0.55 20.29
N ILE A 356 5.06 1.88 20.28
CA ILE A 356 5.94 2.74 19.47
C ILE A 356 7.40 2.64 19.94
N ASP A 357 7.63 2.62 21.25
CA ASP A 357 8.98 2.57 21.82
C ASP A 357 9.68 1.25 21.49
N GLU A 358 8.97 0.12 21.65
CA GLU A 358 9.47 -1.21 21.30
C GLU A 358 9.78 -1.30 19.80
N ARG A 359 8.91 -0.79 18.93
CA ARG A 359 9.14 -0.82 17.47
C ARG A 359 10.17 0.18 16.97
N THR A 360 10.59 1.12 17.82
CA THR A 360 11.70 2.05 17.55
C THR A 360 12.95 1.71 18.36
N LEU A 361 12.96 0.56 19.04
CA LEU A 361 14.07 0.07 19.86
C LEU A 361 14.53 1.07 20.94
N GLY A 362 13.61 1.88 21.48
CA GLY A 362 13.98 2.89 22.47
C GLY A 362 14.76 4.09 21.91
N LYS A 363 14.90 4.23 20.59
CA LYS A 363 15.83 5.20 19.98
C LYS A 363 15.26 6.59 19.71
N LEU A 364 13.98 6.80 19.95
CA LEU A 364 13.40 8.13 19.87
C LEU A 364 13.80 8.95 21.09
N SER A 365 14.27 10.18 20.87
CA SER A 365 14.39 11.14 21.97
C SER A 365 13.00 11.56 22.46
N ASP A 366 12.88 12.00 23.72
CA ASP A 366 11.59 12.43 24.28
C ASP A 366 10.90 13.51 23.43
N LYS A 367 11.69 14.43 22.86
CA LYS A 367 11.19 15.48 21.95
C LYS A 367 10.56 14.88 20.69
N GLU A 368 11.17 13.85 20.14
CA GLU A 368 10.65 13.15 18.96
C GLU A 368 9.45 12.29 19.33
N PHE A 369 9.49 11.60 20.47
CA PHE A 369 8.40 10.77 20.98
C PHE A 369 7.11 11.57 21.19
N MET A 370 7.21 12.78 21.75
CA MET A 370 6.08 13.70 21.92
C MET A 370 5.40 14.10 20.60
N GLN A 371 6.07 13.94 19.45
CA GLN A 371 5.44 14.16 18.14
C GLN A 371 4.36 13.10 17.86
N TYR A 372 4.53 11.90 18.42
CA TYR A 372 3.64 10.75 18.19
C TYR A 372 2.57 10.58 19.26
N ILE A 373 2.85 10.93 20.52
CA ILE A 373 1.90 10.72 21.64
C ILE A 373 1.34 12.02 22.23
N GLY A 374 1.86 13.18 21.80
CA GLY A 374 1.49 14.49 22.34
C GLY A 374 2.23 14.84 23.63
N SER A 375 1.69 15.80 24.39
CA SER A 375 2.33 16.39 25.57
C SER A 375 1.41 16.45 26.80
N SER A 376 0.40 15.58 26.85
CA SER A 376 -0.50 15.41 27.99
C SER A 376 0.26 14.96 29.24
N ALA A 377 -0.39 15.03 30.41
CA ALA A 377 0.21 14.56 31.66
C ALA A 377 0.62 13.07 31.56
N ALA A 378 -0.26 12.21 31.05
CA ALA A 378 0.02 10.79 30.83
C ALA A 378 1.20 10.55 29.87
N ALA A 379 1.33 11.34 28.80
CA ALA A 379 2.47 11.25 27.89
C ALA A 379 3.79 11.62 28.59
N ARG A 380 3.78 12.70 29.40
CA ARG A 380 4.97 13.13 30.16
C ARG A 380 5.34 12.11 31.25
N GLU A 381 4.34 11.52 31.89
CA GLU A 381 4.53 10.47 32.89
C GLU A 381 5.17 9.23 32.27
N PHE A 382 4.68 8.78 31.12
CA PHE A 382 5.30 7.69 30.37
C PHE A 382 6.77 8.00 30.05
N LEU A 383 7.08 9.18 29.52
CA LEU A 383 8.46 9.56 29.17
C LEU A 383 9.37 9.64 30.41
N LYS A 384 8.86 10.12 31.53
CA LYS A 384 9.60 10.11 32.80
C LYS A 384 9.94 8.69 33.25
N ASN A 385 8.96 7.77 33.20
CA ASN A 385 9.16 6.36 33.59
C ASN A 385 10.10 5.63 32.64
N ARG A 386 9.99 5.92 31.34
CA ARG A 386 10.90 5.42 30.30
C ARG A 386 12.35 5.82 30.57
N LYS A 387 12.60 7.11 30.88
CA LYS A 387 13.95 7.60 31.21
C LYS A 387 14.52 6.88 32.44
N LYS A 388 13.70 6.73 33.48
CA LYS A 388 14.09 6.03 34.71
C LYS A 388 14.46 4.56 34.43
N ALA A 389 13.68 3.85 33.62
CA ALA A 389 13.97 2.46 33.26
C ALA A 389 15.29 2.31 32.48
N VAL A 390 15.60 3.28 31.60
CA VAL A 390 16.89 3.31 30.88
C VAL A 390 18.06 3.55 31.86
N GLU A 391 17.91 4.48 32.80
CA GLU A 391 18.92 4.76 33.83
C GLU A 391 19.17 3.54 34.73
N GLU A 392 18.11 2.87 35.20
CA GLU A 392 18.20 1.66 36.02
C GLU A 392 18.85 0.48 35.27
N ALA A 393 18.58 0.32 33.97
CA ALA A 393 19.22 -0.70 33.14
C ALA A 393 20.72 -0.43 32.96
N VAL A 394 21.13 0.83 32.80
CA VAL A 394 22.53 1.23 32.71
C VAL A 394 23.24 0.99 34.04
N GLU A 395 22.63 1.36 35.17
CA GLU A 395 23.18 1.10 36.51
C GLU A 395 23.32 -0.41 36.80
N ALA A 396 22.34 -1.22 36.41
CA ALA A 396 22.41 -2.68 36.55
C ALA A 396 23.51 -3.31 35.68
N SER A 397 23.77 -2.75 34.49
CA SER A 397 24.86 -3.20 33.60
C SER A 397 26.26 -2.71 34.02
N ALA A 398 26.32 -1.63 34.82
CA ALA A 398 27.55 -1.07 35.38
C ALA A 398 27.95 -1.73 36.71
N GLY A 399 27.06 -2.54 37.30
CA GLY A 399 27.41 -3.46 38.38
C GLY A 399 28.34 -4.55 37.86
N THR A 400 29.59 -4.53 38.30
CA THR A 400 30.56 -5.60 38.08
C THR A 400 29.95 -6.95 38.45
N VAL A 401 29.67 -7.78 37.45
CA VAL A 401 29.50 -9.21 37.68
C VAL A 401 30.90 -9.75 37.95
N GLU A 402 31.28 -9.84 39.23
CA GLU A 402 32.39 -10.72 39.61
C GLU A 402 31.98 -12.14 39.25
N ALA A 403 32.53 -12.64 38.16
CA ALA A 403 32.41 -14.05 37.79
C ALA A 403 33.11 -14.90 38.86
N THR A 404 32.36 -15.30 39.88
CA THR A 404 32.80 -16.26 40.91
C THR A 404 32.45 -17.71 40.54
N GLY A 405 32.28 -18.00 39.25
CA GLY A 405 32.07 -19.34 38.72
C GLY A 405 33.28 -19.81 37.92
N LYS A 406 33.93 -20.90 38.36
CA LYS A 406 34.88 -21.65 37.51
C LYS A 406 34.20 -22.00 36.18
N PRO A 407 34.92 -21.94 35.04
CA PRO A 407 34.35 -22.38 33.77
C PRO A 407 33.97 -23.86 33.87
N LEU A 408 32.72 -24.16 33.56
CA LEU A 408 32.28 -25.53 33.33
C LEU A 408 32.77 -25.92 31.93
N ASP A 409 33.68 -26.89 31.86
CA ASP A 409 33.99 -27.59 30.63
C ASP A 409 32.74 -28.35 30.18
N ILE A 410 32.03 -27.76 29.22
CA ILE A 410 30.93 -28.44 28.53
C ILE A 410 31.54 -29.09 27.29
N GLU A 411 31.81 -30.39 27.35
CA GLU A 411 32.04 -31.20 26.16
C GLU A 411 30.74 -31.26 25.34
N VAL A 412 30.72 -30.54 24.22
CA VAL A 412 29.68 -30.69 23.20
C VAL A 412 29.97 -31.95 22.40
N LYS A 413 29.26 -33.04 22.69
CA LYS A 413 29.16 -34.18 21.78
C LYS A 413 28.26 -33.79 20.60
N THR A 414 28.86 -33.59 19.44
CA THR A 414 28.13 -33.47 18.17
C THR A 414 27.81 -34.87 17.66
N ASP A 415 26.62 -35.36 17.94
CA ASP A 415 26.06 -36.51 17.24
C ASP A 415 25.58 -36.01 15.88
N GLY A 416 26.39 -36.27 14.85
CA GLY A 416 26.17 -35.81 13.49
C GLY A 416 24.93 -36.45 12.86
N ALA A 417 23.87 -35.65 12.69
CA ALA A 417 22.89 -35.79 11.61
C ALA A 417 22.00 -34.52 11.56
N SER A 418 22.39 -33.53 10.75
CA SER A 418 21.46 -32.46 10.35
C SER A 418 20.79 -32.85 9.04
N PRO A 419 19.44 -32.93 8.98
CA PRO A 419 18.69 -33.25 7.76
C PRO A 419 18.40 -32.05 6.85
N PHE A 420 19.01 -30.88 7.07
CA PHE A 420 18.74 -29.66 6.28
C PHE A 420 20.00 -29.05 5.63
N GLY A 421 20.74 -29.88 4.90
CA GLY A 421 21.79 -29.41 3.98
C GLY A 421 21.17 -28.92 2.66
N VAL A 422 21.34 -27.62 2.38
CA VAL A 422 20.94 -26.94 1.15
C VAL A 422 21.67 -27.50 -0.08
N LYS A 423 20.94 -27.65 -1.19
CA LYS A 423 21.47 -27.51 -2.55
C LYS A 423 20.68 -26.44 -3.28
#